data_AF-A0A850W7H2-F1
#
_entry.id   AF-A0A850W7H2-F1
#
_cell.length_a   1.000
_cell.length_b   1.000
_cell.length_c   1.000
_cell.angle_alpha   90.00
_cell.angle_beta   90.00
_cell.angle_gamma   90.00
#
_symmetry.space_group_name_H-M   'P 1'
#
loop_
_entity.id
_entity.type
_entity.pdbx_description
1 polymer ?
#
loop_
_entity_poly.entity_id
_entity_poly.type
_entity_poly.pdbx_seq_one_letter_code
_entity_poly.pdbx_strand_id
1 'polypeptide(L)'
;MGYNLSYGKLPDDRLSQDNSTSPNSTAGLLGNSTHNEFTTIVLPVLYLIIFLASILLNGLAVWIFFHIRNKTSFIFYLKNIVVADLLMTLTFPFKIIQDSQLGPWHFNSFLCRYTTVLFYANMYTTIVFLGLISIDRYLKVVKPFGDSRMYSITFTKILSACVWVVMAFLALPNLILTNGYPTKKNIDDCIKLKSPLGVKWHTAVIYINTCMFVVVLIVLIGCYIAISRYIYKSSKQFISSSSRKRKHNQSIRVVVAVFFTCFLPYHLCRIPFTFSHLDKILDDSAHKILYYCKEMTLFLSACNVCLDPIIYFFMCRSFSRRLFRKSNMRTRSESIRSLQSVRRSEVRIYHEYTDV
;
A
#
# COMPACT_ATOMS: atom_id res chain seq x y z
N MET A 1 -24.47 -20.33 -22.41
CA MET A 1 -24.92 -21.07 -21.20
C MET A 1 -25.53 -20.05 -20.25
N GLY A 2 -26.86 -20.05 -20.16
CA GLY A 2 -27.66 -19.01 -19.50
C GLY A 2 -27.60 -19.11 -17.97
N TYR A 3 -27.60 -17.96 -17.30
CA TYR A 3 -27.63 -17.85 -15.84
C TYR A 3 -29.08 -17.59 -15.40
N ASN A 4 -29.69 -18.58 -14.74
CA ASN A 4 -30.94 -18.41 -14.01
C ASN A 4 -30.64 -17.78 -12.64
N LEU A 5 -31.08 -16.54 -12.44
CA LEU A 5 -31.28 -15.97 -11.11
C LEU A 5 -32.65 -16.42 -10.60
N SER A 6 -32.68 -17.41 -9.71
CA SER A 6 -33.90 -17.81 -9.00
C SER A 6 -34.18 -16.83 -7.86
N TYR A 7 -35.32 -16.14 -7.94
CA TYR A 7 -35.87 -15.31 -6.88
C TYR A 7 -36.30 -16.19 -5.69
N GLY A 8 -35.89 -15.80 -4.48
CA GLY A 8 -36.31 -16.44 -3.24
C GLY A 8 -37.82 -16.28 -3.02
N LYS A 9 -38.50 -17.41 -2.82
CA LYS A 9 -39.88 -17.49 -2.32
C LYS A 9 -39.95 -17.00 -0.86
N LEU A 10 -40.94 -16.17 -0.54
CA LEU A 10 -41.43 -15.96 0.83
C LEU A 10 -42.00 -17.27 1.39
N PRO A 11 -41.88 -17.54 2.71
CA PRO A 11 -42.73 -18.50 3.39
C PRO A 11 -43.95 -17.83 4.04
N ASP A 12 -45.10 -18.48 3.86
CA ASP A 12 -46.39 -18.24 4.49
C ASP A 12 -46.37 -18.41 6.01
N ASP A 13 -47.23 -17.62 6.67
CA ASP A 13 -47.68 -17.77 8.05
C ASP A 13 -48.36 -19.12 8.30
N ARG A 14 -47.88 -19.90 9.30
CA ARG A 14 -48.74 -20.76 10.13
C ARG A 14 -48.19 -20.91 11.55
N LEU A 15 -49.08 -20.59 12.50
CA LEU A 15 -49.04 -20.91 13.93
C LEU A 15 -48.61 -22.36 14.21
N SER A 16 -47.71 -22.55 15.17
CA SER A 16 -47.76 -23.65 16.14
C SER A 16 -46.89 -23.29 17.35
N GLN A 17 -47.58 -23.22 18.47
CA GLN A 17 -47.09 -22.93 19.82
C GLN A 17 -46.65 -24.26 20.43
N ASP A 18 -45.42 -24.35 20.94
CA ASP A 18 -45.12 -25.34 21.97
C ASP A 18 -43.99 -24.89 22.88
N ASN A 19 -44.20 -25.17 24.15
CA ASN A 19 -43.57 -24.58 25.31
C ASN A 19 -42.49 -25.51 25.89
N SER A 20 -41.58 -24.92 26.66
CA SER A 20 -40.75 -25.53 27.73
C SER A 20 -39.28 -25.91 27.48
N THR A 21 -38.48 -25.41 28.44
CA THR A 21 -37.23 -25.90 29.04
C THR A 21 -35.88 -25.42 28.49
N SER A 22 -35.35 -24.36 29.11
CA SER A 22 -33.93 -23.99 29.11
C SER A 22 -33.09 -24.95 29.95
N PRO A 23 -31.79 -25.13 29.61
CA PRO A 23 -30.78 -24.74 30.58
C PRO A 23 -29.58 -23.98 29.97
N ASN A 24 -29.19 -22.91 30.69
CA ASN A 24 -27.85 -22.34 30.85
C ASN A 24 -26.94 -22.21 29.60
N SER A 25 -27.07 -21.09 28.90
CA SER A 25 -26.06 -20.57 27.96
C SER A 25 -25.24 -19.45 28.61
N THR A 26 -24.32 -19.79 29.51
CA THR A 26 -23.27 -18.86 30.01
C THR A 26 -21.90 -19.13 29.39
N ALA A 27 -21.75 -20.13 28.50
CA ALA A 27 -20.49 -20.44 27.82
C ALA A 27 -20.31 -19.73 26.45
N GLY A 28 -21.34 -19.04 25.93
CA GLY A 28 -21.32 -18.44 24.58
C GLY A 28 -20.84 -16.99 24.47
N LEU A 29 -20.57 -16.31 25.58
CA LEU A 29 -20.32 -14.85 25.59
C LEU A 29 -18.84 -14.45 25.46
N LEU A 30 -17.90 -15.38 25.62
CA LEU A 30 -16.47 -15.06 25.55
C LEU A 30 -15.87 -15.21 24.13
N GLY A 31 -16.53 -15.96 23.25
CA GLY A 31 -16.04 -16.27 21.89
C GLY A 31 -16.51 -15.34 20.78
N ASN A 32 -17.49 -14.46 21.01
CA ASN A 32 -17.94 -13.48 20.02
C ASN A 32 -17.38 -12.07 20.25
N SER A 33 -16.99 -11.75 21.49
CA SER A 33 -16.56 -10.40 21.89
C SER A 33 -15.15 -10.07 21.39
N THR A 34 -14.18 -10.97 21.58
CA THR A 34 -12.79 -10.82 21.12
C THR A 34 -12.65 -10.73 19.60
N HIS A 35 -13.56 -11.38 18.87
CA HIS A 35 -13.55 -11.49 17.41
C HIS A 35 -14.01 -10.20 16.70
N ASN A 36 -14.92 -9.43 17.31
CA ASN A 36 -15.29 -8.10 16.82
C ASN A 36 -14.27 -7.04 17.24
N GLU A 37 -13.71 -7.12 18.45
CA GLU A 37 -12.72 -6.17 18.95
C GLU A 37 -11.49 -6.03 18.05
N PHE A 38 -11.06 -7.13 17.41
CA PHE A 38 -9.93 -7.08 16.49
C PHE A 38 -10.19 -6.17 15.29
N THR A 39 -11.34 -6.31 14.63
CA THR A 39 -11.69 -5.51 13.46
C THR A 39 -12.14 -4.11 13.83
N THR A 40 -12.71 -3.91 15.03
CA THR A 40 -13.27 -2.63 15.46
C THR A 40 -12.34 -1.78 16.32
N ILE A 41 -11.27 -2.35 16.88
CA ILE A 41 -10.31 -1.64 17.74
C ILE A 41 -8.90 -1.80 17.19
N VAL A 42 -8.41 -3.04 17.09
CA VAL A 42 -6.99 -3.29 16.76
C VAL A 42 -6.65 -2.80 15.36
N LEU A 43 -7.44 -3.18 14.35
CA LEU A 43 -7.23 -2.74 12.97
C LEU A 43 -7.28 -1.21 12.81
N PRO A 44 -8.29 -0.48 13.32
CA PRO A 44 -8.32 0.98 13.31
C PRO A 44 -7.09 1.63 13.95
N VAL A 45 -6.65 1.13 15.11
CA VAL A 45 -5.44 1.65 15.80
C VAL A 45 -4.20 1.43 14.93
N LEU A 46 -4.06 0.25 14.32
CA LEU A 46 -2.97 -0.05 13.41
C LEU A 46 -3.00 0.86 12.16
N TYR A 47 -4.17 1.08 11.56
CA TYR A 47 -4.34 2.01 10.44
C TYR A 47 -4.01 3.46 10.83
N LEU A 48 -4.31 3.88 12.06
CA LEU A 48 -3.95 5.20 12.58
C LEU A 48 -2.43 5.36 12.70
N ILE A 49 -1.74 4.35 13.24
CA ILE A 49 -0.28 4.35 13.37
C ILE A 49 0.38 4.48 11.98
N ILE A 50 -0.05 3.67 10.99
CA ILE A 50 0.52 3.75 9.65
C ILE A 50 0.14 5.05 8.94
N PHE A 51 -1.04 5.62 9.20
CA PHE A 51 -1.45 6.90 8.65
C PHE A 51 -0.49 8.02 9.09
N LEU A 52 -0.24 8.12 10.39
CA LEU A 52 0.69 9.10 10.96
C LEU A 52 2.11 8.89 10.43
N ALA A 53 2.59 7.65 10.46
CA ALA A 53 3.92 7.31 9.93
C ALA A 53 4.06 7.65 8.44
N SER A 54 3.05 7.30 7.63
CA SER A 54 3.04 7.54 6.19
C SER A 54 3.07 9.02 5.85
N ILE A 55 2.23 9.84 6.49
CA ILE A 55 2.21 11.29 6.25
C ILE A 55 3.58 11.91 6.55
N LEU A 56 4.23 11.50 7.64
CA LEU A 56 5.57 11.97 8.00
C LEU A 56 6.63 11.53 6.97
N LEU A 57 6.65 10.25 6.63
CA LEU A 57 7.66 9.68 5.73
C LEU A 57 7.49 10.14 4.28
N ASN A 58 6.27 10.09 3.75
CA ASN A 58 5.97 10.54 2.39
C ASN A 58 6.00 12.07 2.26
N GLY A 59 5.60 12.82 3.29
CA GLY A 59 5.78 14.28 3.34
C GLY A 59 7.26 14.68 3.27
N LEU A 60 8.12 13.98 4.03
CA LEU A 60 9.57 14.14 3.93
C LEU A 60 10.09 13.78 2.53
N ALA A 61 9.55 12.71 1.93
CA ALA A 61 9.93 12.28 0.60
C ALA A 61 9.58 13.34 -0.46
N VAL A 62 8.36 13.88 -0.44
CA VAL A 62 7.93 14.99 -1.30
C VAL A 62 8.87 16.18 -1.15
N TRP A 63 9.16 16.61 0.08
CA TRP A 63 10.06 17.75 0.32
C TRP A 63 11.44 17.52 -0.30
N ILE A 64 12.04 16.32 -0.14
CA ILE A 64 13.34 16.00 -0.75
C ILE A 64 13.24 15.98 -2.28
N PHE A 65 12.20 15.37 -2.81
CA PHE A 65 11.97 15.20 -4.24
C PHE A 65 11.67 16.53 -4.95
N PHE A 66 11.08 17.50 -4.27
CA PHE A 66 10.89 18.86 -4.77
C PHE A 66 12.24 19.53 -5.06
N HIS A 67 13.26 19.23 -4.25
CA HIS A 67 14.61 19.78 -4.42
C HIS A 67 15.51 18.94 -5.34
N ILE A 68 15.05 17.76 -5.81
CA ILE A 68 15.80 16.88 -6.70
C ILE A 68 15.18 16.92 -8.11
N ARG A 69 15.97 17.38 -9.09
CA ARG A 69 15.56 17.38 -10.49
C ARG A 69 15.39 15.95 -11.02
N ASN A 70 14.42 15.74 -11.92
CA ASN A 70 14.11 14.46 -12.57
C ASN A 70 15.22 14.02 -13.55
N LYS A 71 16.42 13.71 -13.04
CA LYS A 71 17.60 13.38 -13.85
C LYS A 71 17.62 11.92 -14.33
N THR A 72 16.85 11.03 -13.71
CA THR A 72 16.83 9.60 -14.07
C THR A 72 15.40 9.07 -14.07
N SER A 73 15.14 8.09 -14.93
CA SER A 73 13.86 7.36 -14.99
C SER A 73 13.45 6.79 -13.64
N PHE A 74 14.42 6.26 -12.89
CA PHE A 74 14.21 5.78 -11.53
C PHE A 74 13.64 6.84 -10.59
N ILE A 75 14.21 8.05 -10.54
CA ILE A 75 13.70 9.13 -9.68
C ILE A 75 12.28 9.52 -10.09
N PHE A 76 11.97 9.46 -11.38
CA PHE A 76 10.63 9.74 -11.88
C PHE A 76 9.61 8.71 -11.41
N TYR A 77 9.92 7.41 -11.49
CA TYR A 77 9.05 6.35 -10.95
C TYR A 77 8.86 6.49 -9.43
N LEU A 78 9.93 6.78 -8.67
CA LEU A 78 9.80 7.02 -7.22
C LEU A 78 8.84 8.17 -6.89
N LYS A 79 8.87 9.27 -7.67
CA LYS A 79 7.93 10.38 -7.47
C LYS A 79 6.49 9.95 -7.71
N ASN A 80 6.24 9.08 -8.70
CA ASN A 80 4.89 8.56 -8.94
C ASN A 80 4.43 7.62 -7.82
N ILE A 81 5.32 6.80 -7.26
CA ILE A 81 5.03 5.98 -6.07
C ILE A 81 4.63 6.89 -4.90
N VAL A 82 5.39 7.95 -4.60
CA VAL A 82 5.03 8.89 -3.53
C VAL A 82 3.64 9.50 -3.75
N VAL A 83 3.28 9.83 -4.99
CA VAL A 83 1.94 10.33 -5.30
C VAL A 83 0.87 9.26 -5.02
N ALA A 84 1.09 8.01 -5.47
CA ALA A 84 0.18 6.90 -5.21
C ALA A 84 0.05 6.61 -3.70
N ASP A 85 1.16 6.60 -2.97
CA ASP A 85 1.20 6.36 -1.52
C ASP A 85 0.46 7.45 -0.75
N LEU A 86 0.61 8.72 -1.14
CA LEU A 86 -0.16 9.82 -0.55
C LEU A 86 -1.65 9.68 -0.83
N LEU A 87 -2.04 9.40 -2.07
CA LEU A 87 -3.44 9.18 -2.44
C LEU A 87 -4.04 7.99 -1.68
N MET A 88 -3.29 6.90 -1.50
CA MET A 88 -3.70 5.76 -0.68
C MET A 88 -3.81 6.15 0.80
N THR A 89 -2.82 6.87 1.33
CA THR A 89 -2.79 7.29 2.75
C THR A 89 -3.99 8.16 3.11
N LEU A 90 -4.44 9.02 2.18
CA LEU A 90 -5.66 9.82 2.36
C LEU A 90 -6.93 8.99 2.52
N THR A 91 -6.91 7.70 2.15
CA THR A 91 -8.04 6.78 2.34
C THR A 91 -8.08 6.15 3.74
N PHE A 92 -6.98 6.18 4.50
CA PHE A 92 -6.90 5.51 5.81
C PHE A 92 -7.81 6.12 6.88
N PRO A 93 -7.94 7.45 7.05
CA PRO A 93 -8.86 8.04 8.03
C PRO A 93 -10.30 7.56 7.84
N PHE A 94 -10.71 7.44 6.59
CA PHE A 94 -12.04 6.97 6.20
C PHE A 94 -12.25 5.50 6.57
N LYS A 95 -11.24 4.64 6.37
CA LYS A 95 -11.27 3.23 6.80
C LYS A 95 -11.28 3.10 8.33
N ILE A 96 -10.52 3.92 9.04
CA ILE A 96 -10.49 3.95 10.51
C ILE A 96 -11.89 4.26 11.08
N ILE A 97 -12.55 5.31 10.57
CA ILE A 97 -13.90 5.70 11.01
C ILE A 97 -14.92 4.59 10.74
N GLN A 98 -14.77 3.87 9.63
CA GLN A 98 -15.62 2.73 9.28
C GLN A 98 -15.46 1.57 10.25
N ASP A 99 -14.22 1.09 10.35
CA ASP A 99 -13.90 -0.12 11.07
C ASP A 99 -14.17 0.08 12.57
N SER A 100 -13.93 1.28 13.10
CA SER A 100 -14.25 1.66 14.49
C SER A 100 -15.73 1.90 14.79
N GLN A 101 -16.61 1.83 13.78
CA GLN A 101 -18.06 2.08 13.91
C GLN A 101 -18.40 3.48 14.47
N LEU A 102 -17.48 4.44 14.38
CA LEU A 102 -17.69 5.83 14.83
C LEU A 102 -18.49 6.65 13.82
N GLY A 103 -18.54 6.21 12.56
CA GLY A 103 -19.24 6.90 11.48
C GLY A 103 -20.75 6.62 11.45
N PRO A 104 -21.58 7.55 10.93
CA PRO A 104 -22.98 7.26 10.62
C PRO A 104 -23.09 6.11 9.63
N TRP A 105 -24.13 5.27 9.73
CA TRP A 105 -24.32 4.11 8.85
C TRP A 105 -24.29 4.44 7.35
N HIS A 106 -24.78 5.61 6.94
CA HIS A 106 -24.72 6.06 5.54
C HIS A 106 -23.31 6.34 5.01
N PHE A 107 -22.34 6.58 5.89
CA PHE A 107 -20.95 6.89 5.55
C PHE A 107 -20.29 5.75 4.76
N ASN A 108 -20.65 4.50 5.05
CA ASN A 108 -20.20 3.31 4.32
C ASN A 108 -20.48 3.39 2.81
N SER A 109 -21.52 4.09 2.37
CA SER A 109 -21.79 4.29 0.94
C SER A 109 -20.69 5.13 0.29
N PHE A 110 -20.26 6.21 0.94
CA PHE A 110 -19.14 7.04 0.49
C PHE A 110 -17.85 6.21 0.43
N LEU A 111 -17.61 5.35 1.42
CA LEU A 111 -16.43 4.50 1.50
C LEU A 111 -16.37 3.47 0.38
N CYS A 112 -17.46 2.72 0.19
CA CYS A 112 -17.59 1.74 -0.88
C CYS A 112 -17.42 2.40 -2.25
N ARG A 113 -17.99 3.60 -2.41
CA ARG A 113 -17.97 4.31 -3.68
C ARG A 113 -16.60 4.90 -3.99
N TYR A 114 -15.93 5.53 -3.04
CA TYR A 114 -14.70 6.30 -3.28
C TYR A 114 -13.47 5.70 -2.59
N THR A 115 -13.50 5.60 -1.26
CA THR A 115 -12.34 5.22 -0.44
C THR A 115 -11.76 3.86 -0.84
N THR A 116 -12.59 2.82 -0.91
CA THR A 116 -12.16 1.46 -1.27
C THR A 116 -11.61 1.39 -2.69
N VAL A 117 -12.24 2.11 -3.63
CA VAL A 117 -11.81 2.14 -5.02
C VAL A 117 -10.45 2.85 -5.16
N LEU A 118 -10.29 4.00 -4.50
CA LEU A 118 -9.03 4.74 -4.47
C LEU A 118 -7.91 3.96 -3.78
N PHE A 119 -8.20 3.26 -2.68
CA PHE A 119 -7.23 2.40 -2.01
C PHE A 119 -6.65 1.36 -2.97
N TYR A 120 -7.53 0.58 -3.63
CA TYR A 120 -7.08 -0.47 -4.55
C TYR A 120 -6.42 0.10 -5.80
N ALA A 121 -6.94 1.18 -6.39
CA ALA A 121 -6.34 1.82 -7.55
C ALA A 121 -4.89 2.26 -7.27
N ASN A 122 -4.64 2.87 -6.11
CA ASN A 122 -3.29 3.30 -5.75
C ASN A 122 -2.38 2.11 -5.37
N MET A 123 -2.91 1.06 -4.73
CA MET A 123 -2.15 -0.17 -4.45
C MET A 123 -1.59 -0.80 -5.72
N TYR A 124 -2.44 -0.95 -6.73
CA TYR A 124 -2.03 -1.49 -8.03
C TYR A 124 -1.13 -0.51 -8.81
N THR A 125 -1.31 0.80 -8.64
CA THR A 125 -0.41 1.80 -9.20
C THR A 125 1.01 1.62 -8.65
N THR A 126 1.16 1.49 -7.33
CA THR A 126 2.46 1.22 -6.68
C THR A 126 3.05 -0.12 -7.13
N ILE A 127 2.26 -1.20 -7.19
CA ILE A 127 2.69 -2.51 -7.71
C ILE A 127 3.29 -2.37 -9.12
N VAL A 128 2.59 -1.71 -10.05
CA VAL A 128 3.06 -1.52 -11.42
C VAL A 128 4.36 -0.71 -11.45
N PHE A 129 4.45 0.38 -10.69
CA PHE A 129 5.68 1.18 -10.63
C PHE A 129 6.87 0.41 -10.04
N LEU A 130 6.66 -0.46 -9.06
CA LEU A 130 7.72 -1.36 -8.55
C LEU A 130 8.20 -2.34 -9.64
N GLY A 131 7.29 -2.85 -10.46
CA GLY A 131 7.63 -3.63 -11.65
C GLY A 131 8.48 -2.85 -12.65
N LEU A 132 8.07 -1.62 -12.98
CA LEU A 132 8.81 -0.73 -13.90
C LEU A 132 10.19 -0.35 -13.37
N ILE A 133 10.33 -0.11 -12.06
CA ILE A 133 11.62 0.12 -11.41
C ILE A 133 12.53 -1.10 -11.55
N SER A 134 11.97 -2.31 -11.45
CA SER A 134 12.74 -3.55 -11.56
C SER A 134 13.25 -3.78 -12.97
N ILE A 135 12.44 -3.47 -13.99
CA ILE A 135 12.86 -3.44 -15.41
C ILE A 135 13.93 -2.38 -15.65
N ASP A 136 13.74 -1.15 -15.16
CA ASP A 136 14.74 -0.06 -15.28
C ASP A 136 16.11 -0.48 -14.73
N ARG A 137 16.10 -1.16 -13.59
CA ARG A 137 17.32 -1.69 -12.96
C ARG A 137 17.94 -2.82 -13.75
N TYR A 138 17.14 -3.77 -14.21
CA TYR A 138 17.61 -4.88 -15.03
C TYR A 138 18.30 -4.38 -16.29
N LEU A 139 17.66 -3.46 -17.03
CA LEU A 139 18.22 -2.90 -18.26
C LEU A 139 19.58 -2.24 -18.00
N LYS A 140 19.67 -1.38 -16.98
CA LYS A 140 20.92 -0.66 -16.64
C LYS A 140 22.06 -1.55 -16.16
N VAL A 141 21.76 -2.66 -15.47
CA VAL A 141 22.79 -3.56 -14.91
C VAL A 141 23.22 -4.61 -15.93
N VAL A 142 22.27 -5.25 -16.61
CA VAL A 142 22.53 -6.42 -17.46
C VAL A 142 22.75 -6.03 -18.92
N LYS A 143 22.16 -4.92 -19.40
CA LYS A 143 22.29 -4.43 -20.79
C LYS A 143 22.83 -2.98 -20.86
N PRO A 144 24.03 -2.70 -20.33
CA PRO A 144 24.56 -1.33 -20.21
C PRO A 144 24.86 -0.60 -21.54
N PHE A 145 24.94 -1.31 -22.68
CA PHE A 145 25.29 -0.75 -23.99
C PHE A 145 24.16 -0.86 -25.05
N GLY A 146 22.93 -1.10 -24.62
CA GLY A 146 21.80 -1.06 -25.56
C GLY A 146 21.49 0.38 -25.95
N ASP A 147 21.60 0.72 -27.24
CA ASP A 147 21.31 2.06 -27.78
C ASP A 147 19.79 2.32 -27.85
N SER A 148 19.16 2.31 -26.68
CA SER A 148 17.74 2.07 -26.55
C SER A 148 17.01 3.31 -26.07
N ARG A 149 16.08 3.79 -26.91
CA ARG A 149 15.00 4.73 -26.59
C ARG A 149 14.33 4.44 -25.23
N MET A 150 14.38 3.20 -24.73
CA MET A 150 13.84 2.78 -23.44
C MET A 150 14.53 3.44 -22.22
N TYR A 151 15.75 3.97 -22.38
CA TYR A 151 16.43 4.76 -21.34
C TYR A 151 16.04 6.24 -21.32
N SER A 152 15.26 6.69 -22.30
CA SER A 152 14.84 8.08 -22.40
C SER A 152 13.87 8.45 -21.28
N ILE A 153 14.11 9.61 -20.66
CA ILE A 153 13.18 10.19 -19.69
C ILE A 153 11.80 10.45 -20.30
N THR A 154 11.73 10.69 -21.61
CA THR A 154 10.46 10.89 -22.33
C THR A 154 9.66 9.59 -22.35
N PHE A 155 10.31 8.46 -22.63
CA PHE A 155 9.66 7.14 -22.58
C PHE A 155 9.13 6.84 -21.18
N THR A 156 9.93 7.11 -20.14
CA THR A 156 9.50 6.97 -18.74
C THR A 156 8.26 7.81 -18.40
N LYS A 157 8.19 9.06 -18.89
CA LYS A 157 7.03 9.94 -18.69
C LYS A 157 5.79 9.40 -19.36
N ILE A 158 5.89 8.98 -20.63
CA ILE A 158 4.79 8.39 -21.39
C ILE A 158 4.28 7.15 -20.68
N LEU A 159 5.18 6.22 -20.30
CA LEU A 159 4.79 5.00 -19.62
C LEU A 159 4.11 5.27 -18.28
N SER A 160 4.61 6.22 -17.50
CA SER A 160 3.97 6.62 -16.23
C SER A 160 2.58 7.22 -16.46
N ALA A 161 2.41 8.05 -17.49
CA ALA A 161 1.10 8.60 -17.86
C ALA A 161 0.13 7.48 -18.26
N CYS A 162 0.59 6.50 -19.06
CA CYS A 162 -0.23 5.33 -19.41
C CYS A 162 -0.67 4.55 -18.17
N VAL A 163 0.21 4.34 -17.20
CA VAL A 163 -0.18 3.69 -15.92
C VAL A 163 -1.32 4.46 -15.26
N TRP A 164 -1.17 5.77 -15.06
CA TRP A 164 -2.23 6.58 -14.45
C TRP A 164 -3.55 6.54 -15.21
N VAL A 165 -3.51 6.60 -16.54
CA VAL A 165 -4.71 6.52 -17.39
C VAL A 165 -5.38 5.16 -17.25
N VAL A 166 -4.63 4.06 -17.30
CA VAL A 166 -5.18 2.70 -17.12
C VAL A 166 -5.79 2.56 -15.73
N MET A 167 -5.11 3.02 -14.68
CA MET A 167 -5.61 2.91 -13.30
C MET A 167 -6.85 3.76 -13.08
N ALA A 168 -6.90 4.97 -13.65
CA ALA A 168 -8.10 5.80 -13.66
C ALA A 168 -9.25 5.14 -14.43
N PHE A 169 -8.98 4.51 -15.58
CA PHE A 169 -9.99 3.80 -16.37
C PHE A 169 -10.56 2.58 -15.64
N LEU A 170 -9.75 1.83 -14.88
CA LEU A 170 -10.26 0.70 -14.07
C LEU A 170 -11.08 1.19 -12.86
N ALA A 171 -10.68 2.32 -12.27
CA ALA A 171 -11.31 2.91 -11.09
C ALA A 171 -12.63 3.64 -11.41
N LEU A 172 -12.66 4.48 -12.45
CA LEU A 172 -13.76 5.42 -12.70
C LEU A 172 -15.12 4.73 -12.90
N PRO A 173 -15.26 3.65 -13.70
CA PRO A 173 -16.54 2.95 -13.81
C PRO A 173 -16.93 2.26 -12.50
N ASN A 174 -15.96 1.81 -11.68
CA ASN A 174 -16.25 1.32 -10.33
C ASN A 174 -16.85 2.41 -9.43
N LEU A 175 -16.40 3.66 -9.54
CA LEU A 175 -16.97 4.81 -8.82
C LEU A 175 -18.39 5.14 -9.31
N ILE A 176 -18.58 5.19 -10.63
CA ILE A 176 -19.85 5.61 -11.26
C ILE A 176 -20.93 4.55 -11.06
N LEU A 177 -20.59 3.28 -11.23
CA LEU A 177 -21.54 2.16 -11.17
C LEU A 177 -21.86 1.69 -9.74
N THR A 178 -21.28 2.34 -8.73
CA THR A 178 -21.68 2.20 -7.31
C THR A 178 -22.76 3.25 -7.01
N ASN A 179 -23.97 3.01 -7.55
CA ASN A 179 -25.11 3.93 -7.55
C ASN A 179 -26.36 3.36 -6.86
N GLY A 180 -26.24 2.23 -6.15
CA GLY A 180 -27.33 1.64 -5.38
C GLY A 180 -27.72 2.48 -4.17
N TYR A 181 -29.00 2.42 -3.79
CA TYR A 181 -29.51 3.16 -2.63
C TYR A 181 -29.06 2.48 -1.32
N PRO A 182 -28.44 3.21 -0.38
CA PRO A 182 -27.97 2.65 0.88
C PRO A 182 -29.14 2.36 1.82
N THR A 183 -29.19 1.14 2.35
CA THR A 183 -30.15 0.68 3.36
C THR A 183 -29.39 -0.06 4.46
N LYS A 184 -29.91 -0.10 5.69
CA LYS A 184 -29.27 -0.82 6.81
C LYS A 184 -28.99 -2.31 6.52
N LYS A 185 -29.63 -2.92 5.51
CA LYS A 185 -29.45 -4.33 5.12
C LYS A 185 -28.36 -4.57 4.07
N ASN A 186 -28.00 -3.55 3.27
CA ASN A 186 -27.04 -3.70 2.17
C ASN A 186 -25.74 -2.91 2.38
N ILE A 187 -25.71 -2.02 3.35
CA ILE A 187 -24.66 -1.02 3.52
C ILE A 187 -23.30 -1.58 3.97
N ASP A 188 -23.30 -2.76 4.58
CA ASP A 188 -22.08 -3.45 5.04
C ASP A 188 -21.41 -4.26 3.93
N ASP A 189 -22.06 -4.39 2.77
CA ASP A 189 -21.52 -5.11 1.60
C ASP A 189 -21.49 -4.19 0.38
N CYS A 190 -20.29 -3.69 0.06
CA CYS A 190 -20.07 -2.78 -1.06
C CYS A 190 -20.49 -3.37 -2.43
N ILE A 191 -20.55 -4.69 -2.58
CA ILE A 191 -21.02 -5.32 -3.84
C ILE A 191 -22.51 -5.08 -4.01
N LYS A 192 -23.31 -5.10 -2.93
CA LYS A 192 -24.75 -4.86 -2.97
C LYS A 192 -25.11 -3.40 -3.31
N LEU A 193 -24.17 -2.48 -3.20
CA LEU A 193 -24.33 -1.07 -3.60
C LEU A 193 -24.01 -0.83 -5.09
N LYS A 194 -23.55 -1.84 -5.83
CA LYS A 194 -23.24 -1.73 -7.26
C LYS A 194 -24.43 -2.13 -8.12
N SER A 195 -24.62 -1.42 -9.23
CA SER A 195 -25.54 -1.85 -10.31
C SER A 195 -25.13 -3.22 -10.89
N PRO A 196 -26.00 -3.93 -11.62
CA PRO A 196 -25.65 -5.20 -12.26
C PRO A 196 -24.43 -5.10 -13.20
N LEU A 197 -24.30 -3.99 -13.93
CA LEU A 197 -23.10 -3.68 -14.73
C LEU A 197 -21.89 -3.39 -13.84
N GLY A 198 -22.09 -2.69 -12.72
CA GLY A 198 -21.05 -2.41 -11.72
C GLY A 198 -20.47 -3.67 -11.10
N VAL A 199 -21.29 -4.67 -10.80
CA VAL A 199 -20.83 -5.97 -10.29
C VAL A 199 -19.96 -6.67 -11.34
N LYS A 200 -20.44 -6.77 -12.60
CA LYS A 200 -19.67 -7.36 -13.70
C LYS A 200 -18.33 -6.66 -13.93
N TRP A 201 -18.33 -5.32 -13.94
CA TRP A 201 -17.12 -4.52 -14.08
C TRP A 201 -16.17 -4.72 -12.89
N HIS A 202 -16.70 -4.72 -11.67
CA HIS A 202 -15.91 -4.96 -10.47
C HIS A 202 -15.22 -6.33 -10.52
N THR A 203 -15.94 -7.37 -10.90
CA THR A 203 -15.40 -8.71 -11.11
C THR A 203 -14.31 -8.73 -12.19
N ALA A 204 -14.54 -8.08 -13.34
CA ALA A 204 -13.51 -7.96 -14.38
C ALA A 204 -12.25 -7.26 -13.87
N VAL A 205 -12.41 -6.17 -13.10
CA VAL A 205 -11.29 -5.45 -12.48
C VAL A 205 -10.53 -6.33 -11.47
N ILE A 206 -11.22 -7.17 -10.69
CA ILE A 206 -10.56 -8.13 -9.80
C ILE A 206 -9.65 -9.08 -10.60
N TYR A 207 -10.13 -9.64 -11.70
CA TYR A 207 -9.33 -10.51 -12.56
C TYR A 207 -8.15 -9.78 -13.21
N ILE A 208 -8.38 -8.61 -13.80
CA ILE A 208 -7.33 -7.77 -14.42
C ILE A 208 -6.24 -7.45 -13.41
N ASN A 209 -6.62 -7.03 -12.21
CA ASN A 209 -5.71 -6.72 -11.12
C ASN A 209 -4.90 -7.94 -10.66
N THR A 210 -5.54 -9.11 -10.64
CA THR A 210 -4.86 -10.39 -10.31
C THR A 210 -3.83 -10.74 -11.38
N CYS A 211 -4.20 -10.66 -12.66
CA CYS A 211 -3.26 -10.86 -13.78
C CYS A 211 -2.11 -9.85 -13.74
N MET A 212 -2.39 -8.58 -13.46
CA MET A 212 -1.39 -7.52 -13.31
C MET A 212 -0.40 -7.84 -12.19
N PHE A 213 -0.88 -8.27 -11.03
CA PHE A 213 -0.03 -8.70 -9.92
C PHE A 213 0.89 -9.87 -10.31
N VAL A 214 0.35 -10.90 -10.96
CA VAL A 214 1.13 -12.07 -11.41
C VAL A 214 2.20 -11.67 -12.43
N VAL A 215 1.86 -10.82 -13.40
CA VAL A 215 2.82 -10.30 -14.38
C VAL A 215 3.95 -9.53 -13.69
N VAL A 216 3.62 -8.64 -12.76
CA VAL A 216 4.62 -7.88 -12.00
C VAL A 216 5.49 -8.79 -11.14
N LEU A 217 4.92 -9.81 -10.49
CA LEU A 217 5.66 -10.80 -9.72
C LEU A 217 6.67 -11.56 -10.58
N ILE A 218 6.26 -12.04 -11.77
CA ILE A 218 7.15 -12.72 -12.72
C ILE A 218 8.29 -11.80 -13.15
N VAL A 219 7.97 -10.54 -13.50
CA VAL A 219 8.96 -9.53 -13.89
C VAL A 219 9.96 -9.28 -12.76
N LEU A 220 9.49 -9.11 -11.52
CA LEU A 220 10.32 -8.89 -10.34
C LEU A 220 11.30 -10.05 -10.12
N ILE A 221 10.80 -11.28 -10.09
CA ILE A 221 11.61 -12.49 -9.89
C ILE A 221 12.63 -12.64 -11.03
N GLY A 222 12.18 -12.50 -12.28
CA GLY A 222 13.04 -12.61 -13.46
C GLY A 222 14.16 -11.57 -13.46
N CYS A 223 13.83 -10.30 -13.19
CA CYS A 223 14.81 -9.22 -13.06
C CYS A 223 15.80 -9.50 -11.92
N TYR A 224 15.31 -9.95 -10.76
CA TYR A 224 16.14 -10.28 -9.62
C TYR A 224 17.14 -11.40 -9.92
N ILE A 225 16.68 -12.51 -10.51
CA ILE A 225 17.53 -13.64 -10.88
C ILE A 225 18.58 -13.20 -11.91
N ALA A 226 18.16 -12.48 -12.96
CA ALA A 226 19.07 -12.06 -14.02
C ALA A 226 20.14 -11.08 -13.52
N ILE A 227 19.76 -10.09 -12.70
CA ILE A 227 20.70 -9.17 -12.05
C ILE A 227 21.66 -9.95 -11.15
N SER A 228 21.15 -10.86 -10.31
CA SER A 228 21.96 -11.65 -9.38
C SER A 228 22.98 -12.52 -10.12
N ARG A 229 22.56 -13.20 -11.20
CA ARG A 229 23.45 -14.00 -12.06
C ARG A 229 24.54 -13.15 -12.71
N TYR A 230 24.17 -11.98 -13.25
CA TYR A 230 25.14 -11.06 -13.87
C TYR A 230 26.21 -10.62 -12.86
N ILE A 231 25.79 -10.27 -11.64
CA ILE A 231 26.70 -9.86 -10.57
C ILE A 231 27.63 -11.00 -10.17
N TYR A 232 27.09 -12.21 -9.96
CA TYR A 232 27.87 -13.39 -9.59
C TYR A 232 28.94 -13.70 -10.65
N LYS A 233 28.56 -13.69 -11.93
CA LYS A 233 29.50 -13.92 -13.05
C LYS A 233 30.56 -12.81 -13.14
N SER A 234 30.15 -11.54 -13.03
CA SER A 234 31.08 -10.41 -13.10
C SER A 234 32.06 -10.37 -11.93
N SER A 235 31.64 -10.77 -10.72
CA SER A 235 32.52 -10.85 -9.54
C SER A 235 33.55 -11.98 -9.64
N LYS A 236 33.21 -13.09 -10.31
CA LYS A 236 34.15 -14.19 -10.56
C LYS A 236 35.19 -13.84 -11.62
N GLN A 237 34.84 -12.92 -12.54
CA GLN A 237 35.67 -12.57 -13.69
C GLN A 237 36.55 -11.32 -13.45
N PHE A 238 36.27 -10.52 -12.41
CA PHE A 238 37.07 -9.36 -12.00
C PHE A 238 37.32 -9.39 -10.49
N ILE A 239 38.51 -9.86 -10.07
CA ILE A 239 38.95 -9.95 -8.65
C ILE A 239 39.02 -8.58 -7.96
N SER A 240 39.04 -7.47 -8.70
CA SER A 240 38.94 -6.12 -8.15
C SER A 240 37.59 -5.50 -8.49
N SER A 241 36.63 -5.54 -7.57
CA SER A 241 35.40 -4.75 -7.71
C SER A 241 35.20 -3.84 -6.50
N SER A 242 35.44 -2.55 -6.73
CA SER A 242 35.27 -1.47 -5.75
C SER A 242 33.93 -1.54 -5.01
N SER A 243 33.94 -1.07 -3.75
CA SER A 243 32.78 -0.91 -2.85
C SER A 243 31.56 -0.20 -3.48
N ARG A 244 31.77 0.48 -4.62
CA ARG A 244 30.75 1.21 -5.38
C ARG A 244 29.83 0.29 -6.19
N LYS A 245 30.31 -0.86 -6.72
CA LYS A 245 29.50 -1.86 -7.45
C LYS A 245 28.61 -2.69 -6.52
N ARG A 246 29.10 -3.10 -5.33
CA ARG A 246 28.30 -3.85 -4.32
C ARG A 246 27.08 -3.06 -3.80
N LYS A 247 27.17 -1.72 -3.71
CA LYS A 247 26.09 -0.86 -3.17
C LYS A 247 24.89 -0.64 -4.10
N HIS A 248 25.04 -0.74 -5.43
CA HIS A 248 23.89 -0.61 -6.36
C HIS A 248 22.98 -1.85 -6.33
N ASN A 249 23.51 -2.99 -5.88
CA ASN A 249 22.85 -4.29 -5.85
C ASN A 249 22.01 -4.55 -4.58
N GLN A 250 22.18 -3.74 -3.53
CA GLN A 250 21.39 -3.84 -2.28
C GLN A 250 19.94 -3.40 -2.48
N SER A 251 19.75 -2.23 -3.08
CA SER A 251 19.16 -2.22 -4.40
C SER A 251 17.85 -2.99 -4.54
N ILE A 252 17.85 -3.81 -5.60
CA ILE A 252 16.79 -4.72 -6.01
C ILE A 252 16.33 -5.68 -4.89
N ARG A 253 17.22 -6.09 -3.98
CA ARG A 253 16.85 -6.98 -2.87
C ARG A 253 15.81 -6.35 -1.95
N VAL A 254 15.93 -5.04 -1.68
CA VAL A 254 14.96 -4.33 -0.85
C VAL A 254 13.60 -4.26 -1.55
N VAL A 255 13.56 -3.97 -2.86
CA VAL A 255 12.30 -3.94 -3.63
C VAL A 255 11.62 -5.31 -3.65
N VAL A 256 12.37 -6.38 -3.90
CA VAL A 256 11.84 -7.75 -3.86
C VAL A 256 11.33 -8.09 -2.46
N ALA A 257 12.11 -7.80 -1.40
CA ALA A 257 11.69 -8.06 -0.03
C ALA A 257 10.38 -7.33 0.31
N VAL A 258 10.29 -6.02 0.04
CA VAL A 258 9.06 -5.25 0.29
C VAL A 258 7.89 -5.81 -0.50
N PHE A 259 8.08 -6.20 -1.77
CA PHE A 259 7.00 -6.76 -2.58
C PHE A 259 6.45 -8.07 -2.01
N PHE A 260 7.34 -8.98 -1.62
CA PHE A 260 6.97 -10.27 -1.04
C PHE A 260 6.40 -10.15 0.35
N THR A 261 6.84 -9.17 1.14
CA THR A 261 6.29 -8.94 2.48
C THR A 261 4.93 -8.25 2.43
N CYS A 262 4.74 -7.23 1.59
CA CYS A 262 3.51 -6.44 1.58
C CYS A 262 2.42 -6.99 0.66
N PHE A 263 2.75 -7.34 -0.59
CA PHE A 263 1.71 -7.59 -1.59
C PHE A 263 1.38 -9.08 -1.77
N LEU A 264 2.38 -9.96 -1.72
CA LEU A 264 2.16 -11.38 -1.95
C LEU A 264 1.17 -12.02 -0.94
N PRO A 265 1.27 -11.78 0.38
CA PRO A 265 0.36 -12.41 1.34
C PRO A 265 -1.10 -12.03 1.07
N TYR A 266 -1.34 -10.75 0.74
CA TYR A 266 -2.69 -10.27 0.42
C TYR A 266 -3.28 -11.01 -0.78
N HIS A 267 -2.52 -11.14 -1.87
CA HIS A 267 -3.03 -11.80 -3.06
C HIS A 267 -3.25 -13.30 -2.84
N LEU A 268 -2.40 -13.95 -2.04
CA LEU A 268 -2.57 -15.36 -1.66
C LEU A 268 -3.84 -15.60 -0.81
N CYS A 269 -4.22 -14.66 0.06
CA CYS A 269 -5.46 -14.78 0.84
C CYS A 269 -6.70 -14.34 0.06
N ARG A 270 -6.58 -13.30 -0.77
CA ARG A 270 -7.70 -12.71 -1.52
C ARG A 270 -8.23 -13.65 -2.61
N ILE A 271 -7.35 -14.36 -3.31
CA ILE A 271 -7.75 -15.24 -4.42
C ILE A 271 -8.69 -16.34 -3.91
N PRO A 272 -8.32 -17.18 -2.92
CA PRO A 272 -9.22 -18.18 -2.34
C PRO A 272 -10.50 -17.58 -1.73
N PHE A 273 -10.40 -16.43 -1.04
CA PHE A 273 -11.57 -15.75 -0.47
C PHE A 273 -12.59 -15.31 -1.54
N THR A 274 -12.10 -14.91 -2.72
CA THR A 274 -12.97 -14.54 -3.84
C THR A 274 -13.67 -15.80 -4.37
N PHE A 275 -12.93 -16.89 -4.62
CA PHE A 275 -13.49 -18.16 -5.11
C PHE A 275 -14.44 -18.84 -4.11
N SER A 276 -14.18 -18.75 -2.80
CA SER A 276 -15.06 -19.33 -1.79
C SER A 276 -16.46 -18.70 -1.76
N HIS A 277 -16.55 -17.41 -2.08
CA HIS A 277 -17.82 -16.70 -2.25
C HIS A 277 -18.60 -17.16 -3.49
N LEU A 278 -17.91 -17.66 -4.52
CA LEU A 278 -18.53 -18.15 -5.76
C LEU A 278 -19.09 -19.57 -5.59
N ASP A 279 -18.35 -20.46 -4.94
CA ASP A 279 -18.70 -21.89 -4.97
C ASP A 279 -19.45 -22.40 -3.72
N LYS A 280 -19.59 -21.61 -2.64
CA LYS A 280 -20.20 -22.06 -1.36
C LYS A 280 -19.63 -23.39 -0.81
N ILE A 281 -18.42 -23.77 -1.21
CA ILE A 281 -17.80 -25.05 -0.86
C ILE A 281 -17.27 -25.06 0.59
N LEU A 282 -17.00 -23.88 1.16
CA LEU A 282 -16.34 -23.77 2.47
C LEU A 282 -17.34 -23.65 3.62
N ASP A 283 -17.02 -24.34 4.72
CA ASP A 283 -17.70 -24.20 6.01
C ASP A 283 -17.62 -22.77 6.56
N ASP A 284 -18.58 -22.38 7.41
CA ASP A 284 -18.69 -21.04 7.98
C ASP A 284 -17.44 -20.66 8.80
N SER A 285 -16.82 -21.64 9.46
CA SER A 285 -15.56 -21.47 10.19
C SER A 285 -14.38 -21.13 9.26
N ALA A 286 -14.24 -21.83 8.14
CA ALA A 286 -13.21 -21.59 7.14
C ALA A 286 -13.40 -20.23 6.46
N HIS A 287 -14.66 -19.83 6.23
CA HIS A 287 -14.96 -18.52 5.66
C HIS A 287 -14.54 -17.37 6.58
N LYS A 288 -14.80 -17.50 7.90
CA LYS A 288 -14.36 -16.53 8.90
C LYS A 288 -12.83 -16.42 8.94
N ILE A 289 -12.11 -17.54 8.99
CA ILE A 289 -10.64 -17.54 8.98
C ILE A 289 -10.09 -16.82 7.75
N LEU A 290 -10.61 -17.13 6.56
CA LEU A 290 -10.19 -16.49 5.32
C LEU A 290 -10.47 -14.98 5.31
N TYR A 291 -11.58 -14.53 5.91
CA TYR A 291 -11.88 -13.11 6.07
C TYR A 291 -10.82 -12.40 6.93
N TYR A 292 -10.49 -12.92 8.11
CA TYR A 292 -9.46 -12.33 8.98
C TYR A 292 -8.07 -12.34 8.34
N CYS A 293 -7.69 -13.47 7.72
CA CYS A 293 -6.43 -13.56 6.96
C CYS A 293 -6.37 -12.50 5.86
N LYS A 294 -7.48 -12.29 5.12
CA LYS A 294 -7.58 -11.27 4.09
C LYS A 294 -7.48 -9.85 4.65
N GLU A 295 -8.14 -9.53 5.77
CA GLU A 295 -8.03 -8.20 6.41
C GLU A 295 -6.63 -7.94 6.96
N MET A 296 -6.00 -8.94 7.58
CA MET A 296 -4.63 -8.84 8.09
C MET A 296 -3.61 -8.62 6.98
N THR A 297 -3.70 -9.42 5.93
CA THR A 297 -2.80 -9.29 4.79
C THR A 297 -3.07 -8.02 3.99
N LEU A 298 -4.32 -7.51 3.96
CA LEU A 298 -4.66 -6.20 3.40
C LEU A 298 -4.00 -5.07 4.18
N PHE A 299 -4.02 -5.12 5.52
CA PHE A 299 -3.28 -4.18 6.37
C PHE A 299 -1.77 -4.27 6.10
N LEU A 300 -1.20 -5.47 5.99
CA LEU A 300 0.20 -5.67 5.65
C LEU A 300 0.56 -5.09 4.27
N SER A 301 -0.36 -5.17 3.30
CA SER A 301 -0.23 -4.50 2.01
C SER A 301 -0.28 -2.98 2.14
N ALA A 302 -1.13 -2.44 3.03
CA ALA A 302 -1.20 -1.01 3.29
C ALA A 302 0.10 -0.47 3.91
N CYS A 303 0.81 -1.26 4.74
CA CYS A 303 2.11 -0.88 5.30
C CYS A 303 3.17 -0.53 4.24
N ASN A 304 2.98 -0.94 2.97
CA ASN A 304 3.87 -0.58 1.88
C ASN A 304 4.11 0.94 1.77
N VAL A 305 3.09 1.78 2.03
CA VAL A 305 3.23 3.24 1.95
C VAL A 305 4.29 3.80 2.92
N CYS A 306 4.61 3.07 3.99
CA CYS A 306 5.66 3.42 4.95
C CYS A 306 7.02 2.79 4.58
N LEU A 307 7.01 1.65 3.88
CA LEU A 307 8.23 0.94 3.50
C LEU A 307 8.88 1.50 2.22
N ASP A 308 8.11 2.10 1.33
CA ASP A 308 8.64 2.69 0.10
C ASP A 308 9.63 3.87 0.38
N PRO A 309 9.41 4.72 1.39
CA PRO A 309 10.43 5.63 1.92
C PRO A 309 11.74 4.98 2.36
N ILE A 310 11.68 3.76 2.91
CA ILE A 310 12.87 2.96 3.25
C ILE A 310 13.58 2.50 1.97
N ILE A 311 12.82 2.10 0.94
CA ILE A 311 13.36 1.85 -0.40
C ILE A 311 14.13 3.10 -0.87
N TYR A 312 13.59 4.32 -0.70
CA TYR A 312 14.26 5.56 -1.13
C TYR A 312 15.58 5.83 -0.40
N PHE A 313 15.62 5.59 0.92
CA PHE A 313 16.81 5.76 1.73
C PHE A 313 17.96 4.84 1.28
N PHE A 314 17.66 3.56 1.03
CA PHE A 314 18.66 2.58 0.59
C PHE A 314 18.99 2.67 -0.91
N MET A 315 18.05 3.10 -1.75
CA MET A 315 18.22 3.13 -3.20
C MET A 315 18.76 4.42 -3.78
N CYS A 316 18.39 5.57 -3.20
CA CYS A 316 18.67 6.87 -3.82
C CYS A 316 19.77 7.60 -3.04
N ARG A 317 21.03 7.48 -3.48
CA ARG A 317 22.16 8.20 -2.84
C ARG A 317 21.96 9.71 -2.78
N SER A 318 21.23 10.30 -3.72
CA SER A 318 20.91 11.74 -3.69
C SER A 318 19.89 12.08 -2.60
N PHE A 319 18.96 11.16 -2.33
CA PHE A 319 18.02 11.23 -1.22
C PHE A 319 18.74 11.06 0.11
N SER A 320 19.51 9.96 0.29
CA SER A 320 20.26 9.74 1.53
C SER A 320 21.27 10.85 1.79
N ARG A 321 22.04 11.32 0.79
CA ARG A 321 22.96 12.46 0.96
C ARG A 321 22.24 13.75 1.39
N ARG A 322 21.05 14.03 0.87
CA ARG A 322 20.30 15.23 1.26
C ARG A 322 19.69 15.09 2.65
N LEU A 323 19.25 13.89 3.03
CA LEU A 323 18.86 13.56 4.41
C LEU A 323 20.03 13.77 5.39
N PHE A 324 21.19 13.17 5.10
CA PHE A 324 22.39 13.31 5.94
C PHE A 324 22.93 14.74 5.96
N ARG A 325 22.82 15.49 4.86
CA ARG A 325 23.18 16.92 4.86
C ARG A 325 22.22 17.72 5.75
N LYS A 326 20.93 17.37 5.80
CA LYS A 326 19.97 18.00 6.71
C LYS A 326 20.22 17.64 8.18
N SER A 327 20.55 16.37 8.48
CA SER A 327 20.92 15.97 9.83
C SER A 327 22.19 16.69 10.28
N ASN A 328 23.25 16.71 9.46
CA ASN A 328 24.48 17.46 9.77
C ASN A 328 24.26 18.97 9.86
N MET A 329 23.36 19.56 9.06
CA MET A 329 23.01 20.98 9.20
C MET A 329 22.22 21.25 10.48
N ARG A 330 21.35 20.34 10.93
CA ARG A 330 20.70 20.45 12.26
C ARG A 330 21.72 20.37 13.38
N THR A 331 22.61 19.37 13.36
CA THR A 331 23.67 19.21 14.38
C THR A 331 24.66 20.38 14.36
N ARG A 332 25.00 20.93 13.18
CA ARG A 332 25.86 22.12 13.04
C ARG A 332 25.15 23.41 13.47
N SER A 333 23.86 23.54 13.20
CA SER A 333 23.06 24.70 13.66
C SER A 333 22.86 24.68 15.18
N GLU A 334 22.63 23.50 15.76
CA GLU A 334 22.53 23.29 17.21
C GLU A 334 23.86 23.56 17.93
N SER A 335 24.98 23.10 17.36
CA SER A 335 26.32 23.39 17.91
C SER A 335 26.75 24.86 17.74
N ILE A 336 26.38 25.53 16.64
CA ILE A 336 26.61 26.99 16.51
C ILE A 336 25.75 27.77 17.50
N ARG A 337 24.49 27.36 17.73
CA ARG A 337 23.61 27.99 18.72
C ARG A 337 24.11 27.79 20.15
N SER A 338 24.63 26.61 20.49
CA SER A 338 25.22 26.37 21.82
C SER A 338 26.53 27.13 22.03
N LEU A 339 27.39 27.23 21.01
CA LEU A 339 28.60 28.07 21.08
C LEU A 339 28.26 29.56 21.23
N GLN A 340 27.21 30.03 20.55
CA GLN A 340 26.72 31.41 20.69
C GLN A 340 26.03 31.68 22.03
N SER A 341 25.44 30.67 22.69
CA SER A 341 24.89 30.82 24.04
C SER A 341 26.00 30.84 25.09
N VAL A 342 27.01 29.97 24.98
CA VAL A 342 28.17 29.94 25.88
C VAL A 342 28.95 31.26 25.80
N ARG A 343 29.21 31.77 24.58
CA ARG A 343 29.86 33.06 24.39
C ARG A 343 29.07 34.23 24.99
N ARG A 344 27.73 34.16 24.93
CA ARG A 344 26.86 35.19 25.54
C ARG A 344 26.81 35.11 27.07
N SER A 345 26.98 33.94 27.67
CA SER A 345 27.15 33.82 29.12
C SER A 345 28.53 34.30 29.58
N GLU A 346 29.60 33.99 28.85
CA GLU A 346 30.96 34.48 29.20
C GLU A 346 31.05 36.01 29.14
N VAL A 347 30.49 36.65 28.11
CA VAL A 347 30.46 38.12 28.01
C VAL A 347 29.63 38.75 29.14
N ARG A 348 28.58 38.06 29.62
CA ARG A 348 27.76 38.53 30.74
C ARG A 348 28.52 38.45 32.08
N ILE A 349 29.26 37.36 32.30
CA ILE A 349 30.13 37.17 33.49
C ILE A 349 31.27 38.21 33.50
N TYR A 350 31.86 38.52 32.34
CA TYR A 350 32.91 39.53 32.25
C TYR A 350 32.41 40.94 32.59
N HIS A 351 31.19 41.31 32.15
CA HIS A 351 30.59 42.59 32.52
C HIS A 351 30.27 42.65 34.02
N GLU A 352 29.77 41.56 34.61
CA GLU A 352 29.45 41.49 36.04
C GLU A 352 30.69 41.55 36.94
N TYR A 353 31.89 41.23 36.42
CA TYR A 353 33.16 41.32 37.16
C TYR A 353 33.92 42.64 36.95
N THR A 354 33.51 43.47 35.97
CA THR A 354 34.18 44.75 35.64
C THR A 354 33.39 45.98 36.11
N ASP A 355 32.19 45.78 36.67
CA ASP A 355 31.36 46.82 37.30
C ASP A 355 31.48 46.86 38.84
N VAL A 356 32.64 46.47 39.39
CA VAL A 356 33.07 46.71 40.79
C VAL A 356 34.45 47.36 40.75
#